data_AF-F8L0M8-F1
#
_entry.id   AF-F8L0M8-F1
#
_cell.length_a   1.000
_cell.length_b   1.000
_cell.length_c   1.000
_cell.angle_alpha   90.00
_cell.angle_beta   90.00
_cell.angle_gamma   90.00
#
_symmetry.space_group_name_H-M   'P 1'
#
loop_
_entity.id
_entity.type
_entity.pdbx_description
1 polymer ?
#
loop_
_entity_poly.entity_id
_entity_poly.type
_entity_poly.pdbx_seq_one_letter_code
_entity_poly.pdbx_strand_id
1 'polypeptide(L)'
;MDVNFDDLPWHDANLKDIHIDRSDPGNRDTVEILVEWPDGLISTIEFYDCYALKANMNFGIAANESIFTAQCLIDSDELNLIRNDWLSMGAKLESLKCFRINTNSTNSLIDVFAKNYRITDHCAKDIARIPDGIVVSKIRESALWKFLVKSLKSFLMPMTCF
;
A
#
# COMPACT_ATOMS: atom_id res chain seq x y z
N MET A 1 3.86 15.47 -6.47
CA MET A 1 5.31 15.37 -6.64
C MET A 1 5.60 13.91 -6.93
N ASP A 2 6.44 13.62 -7.92
CA ASP A 2 6.90 12.26 -8.17
C ASP A 2 8.01 11.99 -7.16
N VAL A 3 7.65 11.39 -6.03
CA VAL A 3 8.60 11.02 -4.97
C VAL A 3 9.24 9.72 -5.40
N ASN A 4 10.56 9.63 -5.40
CA ASN A 4 11.26 8.39 -5.75
C ASN A 4 11.10 7.36 -4.62
N PHE A 5 10.92 6.09 -4.99
CA PHE A 5 10.68 4.98 -4.08
C PHE A 5 11.85 4.81 -3.12
N ASP A 6 13.07 4.92 -3.65
CA ASP A 6 14.30 4.72 -2.87
C ASP A 6 14.53 5.84 -1.85
N ASP A 7 13.90 7.00 -2.04
CA ASP A 7 14.07 8.19 -1.21
C ASP A 7 13.04 8.28 -0.06
N LEU A 8 12.13 7.30 0.05
CA LEU A 8 11.15 7.23 1.14
C LEU A 8 11.81 6.84 2.49
N PRO A 9 11.24 7.22 3.64
CA PRO A 9 11.82 6.98 4.96
C PRO A 9 11.58 5.53 5.42
N TRP A 10 12.15 4.57 4.69
CA TRP A 10 11.94 3.13 4.91
C TRP A 10 12.52 2.61 6.21
N HIS A 11 13.69 3.10 6.61
CA HIS A 11 14.36 2.66 7.82
C HIS A 11 13.45 2.91 9.03
N ASP A 12 13.13 1.84 9.75
CA ASP A 12 12.24 1.82 10.92
C ASP A 12 10.76 2.12 10.65
N ALA A 13 10.34 2.21 9.38
CA ALA A 13 8.92 2.24 9.03
C ALA A 13 8.26 0.90 9.36
N ASN A 14 7.03 0.91 9.88
CA ASN A 14 6.30 -0.31 10.21
C ASN A 14 5.42 -0.75 9.04
N LEU A 15 5.60 -1.99 8.58
CA LEU A 15 4.69 -2.66 7.66
C LEU A 15 3.44 -3.11 8.45
N LYS A 16 2.28 -2.56 8.11
CA LYS A 16 1.01 -2.83 8.82
C LYS A 16 0.14 -3.85 8.10
N ASP A 17 0.07 -3.77 6.78
CA ASP A 17 -0.78 -4.63 5.97
C ASP A 17 -0.22 -4.81 4.55
N ILE A 18 -0.56 -5.94 3.93
CA ILE A 18 -0.34 -6.21 2.51
C ILE A 18 -1.68 -6.68 1.91
N HIS A 19 -2.21 -5.91 0.97
CA HIS A 19 -3.44 -6.23 0.26
C HIS A 19 -3.15 -6.54 -1.21
N ILE A 20 -3.83 -7.56 -1.74
CA ILE A 20 -3.74 -7.95 -3.16
C ILE A 20 -5.13 -7.83 -3.75
N ASP A 21 -5.31 -6.92 -4.72
CA ASP A 21 -6.55 -6.80 -5.47
C ASP A 21 -6.37 -7.38 -6.87
N ARG A 22 -7.06 -8.49 -7.11
CA ARG A 22 -7.21 -9.15 -8.42
C ARG A 22 -8.69 -9.35 -8.78
N SER A 23 -9.54 -8.44 -8.33
CA SER A 23 -10.99 -8.51 -8.55
C SER A 23 -11.39 -8.37 -10.03
N ASP A 24 -10.51 -7.83 -10.87
CA ASP A 24 -10.68 -7.70 -12.33
C ASP A 24 -9.35 -8.00 -13.05
N PRO A 25 -8.96 -9.28 -13.19
CA PRO A 25 -7.65 -9.67 -13.71
C PRO A 25 -7.33 -9.07 -15.08
N GLY A 26 -6.13 -8.55 -15.25
CA GLY A 26 -5.67 -7.85 -16.46
C GLY A 26 -6.01 -6.36 -16.50
N ASN A 27 -6.98 -5.90 -15.71
CA ASN A 27 -7.34 -4.49 -15.56
C ASN A 27 -7.01 -3.96 -14.15
N ARG A 28 -7.12 -4.83 -13.15
CA ARG A 28 -6.82 -4.58 -11.75
C ARG A 28 -6.03 -5.76 -11.21
N ASP A 29 -4.73 -5.64 -11.34
CA ASP A 29 -3.73 -6.44 -10.62
C ASP A 29 -2.87 -5.46 -9.84
N THR A 30 -3.25 -5.21 -8.58
CA THR A 30 -2.55 -4.29 -7.68
C THR A 30 -2.09 -5.00 -6.41
N VAL A 31 -0.98 -4.51 -5.87
CA VAL A 31 -0.51 -4.84 -4.54
C VAL A 31 -0.44 -3.54 -3.77
N GLU A 32 -1.05 -3.51 -2.60
CA GLU A 32 -1.03 -2.37 -1.70
C GLU A 32 -0.30 -2.75 -0.43
N ILE A 33 0.57 -1.87 0.05
CA ILE A 33 1.16 -1.98 1.38
C ILE A 33 0.77 -0.78 2.21
N LEU A 34 0.34 -1.04 3.44
CA LEU A 34 0.08 0.01 4.42
C LEU A 34 1.33 0.17 5.30
N VAL A 35 1.88 1.38 5.31
CA VAL A 35 3.11 1.70 6.01
C VAL A 35 2.84 2.83 7.01
N GLU A 36 3.28 2.63 8.24
CA GLU A 36 3.41 3.71 9.24
C GLU A 36 4.87 4.18 9.26
N TRP A 37 5.08 5.44 8.91
CA TRP A 37 6.40 6.06 8.83
C TRP A 37 6.97 6.39 10.22
N PRO A 38 8.29 6.66 10.33
CA PRO A 38 8.92 7.00 11.60
C PRO A 38 8.35 8.23 12.32
N ASP A 39 7.70 9.14 11.58
CA ASP A 39 7.01 10.31 12.14
C ASP A 39 5.58 10.01 12.63
N GLY A 40 5.12 8.76 12.49
CA GLY A 40 3.78 8.30 12.86
C GLY A 40 2.70 8.57 11.81
N LEU A 41 3.05 9.15 10.65
CA LEU A 41 2.12 9.26 9.53
C LEU A 41 1.91 7.89 8.88
N ILE A 42 0.74 7.67 8.29
CA ILE A 42 0.40 6.41 7.63
C ILE A 42 0.11 6.69 6.16
N SER A 43 0.66 5.88 5.28
CA SER A 43 0.43 5.96 3.84
C SER A 43 0.19 4.57 3.26
N THR A 44 -0.63 4.51 2.21
CA THR A 44 -0.72 3.34 1.34
C THR A 44 0.19 3.54 0.14
N ILE A 45 1.00 2.53 -0.15
CA ILE A 45 1.76 2.46 -1.40
C ILE A 45 1.09 1.40 -2.26
N GLU A 46 0.47 1.85 -3.35
CA GLU A 46 -0.19 0.99 -4.32
C GLU A 46 0.74 0.78 -5.51
N PHE A 47 1.14 -0.46 -5.73
CA PHE A 47 1.79 -0.92 -6.95
C PHE A 47 0.73 -1.33 -7.97
N TYR A 48 0.86 -0.83 -9.20
CA TYR A 48 -0.10 -1.10 -10.27
C TYR A 48 0.59 -1.57 -11.55
N ASP A 49 -0.20 -2.23 -12.41
CA ASP A 49 0.29 -3.08 -13.50
C ASP A 49 1.26 -4.15 -12.95
N CYS A 50 0.80 -4.90 -11.95
CA CYS A 50 1.58 -5.95 -11.31
C CYS A 50 1.59 -7.22 -12.17
N TYR A 51 2.76 -7.85 -12.30
CA TYR A 51 2.97 -9.09 -13.04
C TYR A 51 3.37 -10.26 -12.14
N ALA A 52 3.91 -9.98 -10.96
CA ALA A 52 4.19 -10.99 -9.94
C ALA A 52 4.32 -10.34 -8.56
N LEU A 53 4.08 -11.16 -7.53
CA LEU A 53 4.40 -10.88 -6.14
C LEU A 53 5.11 -12.10 -5.58
N LYS A 54 6.27 -11.90 -4.96
CA LYS A 54 6.98 -12.93 -4.19
C LYS A 54 7.15 -12.44 -2.76
N ALA A 55 6.45 -13.06 -1.82
CA ALA A 55 6.56 -12.74 -0.40
C ALA A 55 7.09 -13.97 0.34
N ASN A 56 8.38 -13.95 0.67
CA ASN A 56 9.00 -14.94 1.54
C ASN A 56 9.03 -14.37 2.96
N MET A 57 8.02 -14.73 3.75
CA MET A 57 7.77 -14.15 5.06
C MET A 57 7.78 -15.21 6.16
N ASN A 58 8.40 -14.88 7.30
CA ASN A 58 8.33 -15.71 8.50
C ASN A 58 7.16 -15.25 9.39
N PHE A 59 6.33 -16.20 9.83
CA PHE A 59 5.20 -15.95 10.74
C PHE A 59 5.44 -16.60 12.11
N GLY A 60 4.73 -16.12 13.14
CA GLY A 60 4.76 -16.71 14.49
C GLY A 60 5.49 -15.89 15.55
N ILE A 61 5.98 -14.70 15.20
CA ILE A 61 6.51 -13.71 16.14
C ILE A 61 5.44 -12.64 16.39
N ALA A 62 5.13 -12.37 17.66
CA ALA A 62 4.22 -11.27 18.03
C ALA A 62 5.04 -9.97 18.17
N ALA A 63 5.35 -9.34 17.04
CA ALA A 63 6.06 -8.06 16.99
C ALA A 63 5.53 -7.20 15.83
N ASN A 64 5.71 -5.89 15.94
CA ASN A 64 5.57 -5.01 14.78
C ASN A 64 6.69 -5.35 13.79
N GLU A 65 6.32 -5.52 12.52
CA GLU A 65 7.30 -5.77 11.47
C GLU A 65 7.85 -4.43 10.96
N SER A 66 9.05 -4.06 11.39
CA SER A 66 9.72 -2.87 10.86
C SER A 66 10.48 -3.18 9.57
N ILE A 67 10.62 -2.18 8.70
CA ILE A 67 11.31 -2.27 7.43
C ILE A 67 12.79 -1.94 7.66
N PHE A 68 13.67 -2.85 7.24
CA PHE A 68 15.10 -2.65 7.26
C PHE A 68 15.55 -1.82 6.06
N THR A 69 15.16 -2.23 4.85
CA THR A 69 15.46 -1.51 3.61
C THR A 69 14.33 -1.69 2.60
N ALA A 70 14.18 -0.74 1.70
CA ALA A 70 13.39 -0.92 0.48
C ALA A 70 14.08 -0.25 -0.71
N GLN A 71 13.99 -0.87 -1.87
CA GLN A 71 14.65 -0.40 -3.08
C GLN A 71 13.91 -0.81 -4.36
N CYS A 72 14.02 0.02 -5.39
CA CYS A 72 13.52 -0.20 -6.73
C CYS A 72 14.64 -0.71 -7.64
N LEU A 73 14.60 -2.00 -7.94
CA LEU A 73 15.53 -2.67 -8.85
C LEU A 73 15.03 -2.59 -10.29
N ILE A 74 15.85 -2.02 -11.17
CA ILE A 74 15.62 -2.00 -12.62
C ILE A 74 16.21 -3.22 -13.34
N ASP A 75 17.13 -3.91 -12.66
CA ASP A 75 17.81 -5.11 -13.14
C ASP A 75 18.06 -6.08 -11.97
N SER A 76 17.70 -7.34 -12.19
CA SER A 76 18.00 -8.49 -11.31
C SER A 76 17.70 -9.79 -12.04
N ASP A 77 18.33 -10.88 -11.64
CA ASP A 77 18.08 -12.21 -12.23
C ASP A 77 16.60 -12.57 -12.19
N GLU A 78 15.95 -12.33 -11.05
CA GLU A 78 14.53 -12.61 -10.85
C GLU A 78 13.62 -11.74 -11.74
N LEU A 79 13.93 -10.46 -11.86
CA LEU A 79 13.19 -9.56 -12.76
C LEU A 79 13.34 -10.00 -14.22
N ASN A 80 14.52 -10.46 -14.61
CA ASN A 80 14.80 -10.97 -15.95
C ASN A 80 14.11 -12.31 -16.22
N LEU A 81 14.01 -13.21 -15.23
CA LEU A 81 13.22 -14.44 -15.33
C LEU A 81 11.76 -14.12 -15.63
N ILE A 82 11.14 -13.22 -14.86
CA ILE A 82 9.73 -12.82 -15.09
C ILE A 82 9.56 -12.17 -16.47
N ARG A 83 10.46 -11.28 -16.88
CA ARG A 83 10.41 -10.69 -18.24
C ARG A 83 10.46 -11.76 -19.32
N ASN A 84 11.31 -12.77 -19.19
CA ASN A 84 11.45 -13.85 -20.16
C ASN A 84 10.22 -14.77 -20.19
N ASP A 85 9.66 -15.11 -19.04
CA ASP A 85 8.43 -15.91 -18.94
C ASP A 85 7.29 -15.23 -19.69
N TRP A 86 7.09 -13.93 -19.47
CA TRP A 86 6.05 -13.16 -20.18
C TRP A 86 6.37 -12.92 -21.66
N LEU A 87 7.64 -12.75 -22.02
CA LEU A 87 8.06 -12.65 -23.42
C LEU A 87 7.73 -13.93 -24.20
N SER A 88 7.88 -15.10 -23.57
CA SER A 88 7.52 -16.38 -24.19
C SER A 88 6.02 -16.50 -24.50
N MET A 89 5.19 -15.75 -23.76
CA MET A 89 3.74 -15.62 -23.97
C MET A 89 3.36 -14.45 -24.89
N GLY A 90 4.34 -13.73 -25.45
CA GLY A 90 4.15 -12.63 -26.40
C GLY A 90 4.03 -11.24 -25.77
N ALA A 91 4.21 -11.09 -24.45
CA ALA A 91 4.14 -9.81 -23.76
C ALA A 91 5.53 -9.22 -23.50
N LYS A 92 5.77 -7.98 -23.94
CA LYS A 92 7.03 -7.26 -23.68
C LYS A 92 6.89 -6.37 -22.45
N LEU A 93 7.72 -6.61 -21.44
CA LEU A 93 7.66 -5.93 -20.13
C LEU A 93 8.90 -5.07 -19.85
N GLU A 94 9.28 -4.23 -20.82
CA GLU A 94 10.50 -3.40 -20.75
C GLU A 94 10.49 -2.41 -19.57
N SER A 95 9.32 -1.90 -19.19
CA SER A 95 9.17 -0.96 -18.08
C SER A 95 8.95 -1.63 -16.72
N LEU A 96 9.02 -2.96 -16.63
CA LEU A 96 8.82 -3.70 -15.38
C LEU A 96 9.99 -3.45 -14.43
N LYS A 97 9.67 -3.18 -13.17
CA LYS A 97 10.63 -2.98 -12.08
C LYS A 97 10.35 -3.99 -10.98
N CYS A 98 11.31 -4.18 -10.08
CA CYS A 98 11.11 -4.94 -8.85
C CYS A 98 11.21 -3.98 -7.65
N PHE A 99 10.13 -3.83 -6.91
CA PHE A 99 10.10 -3.10 -5.65
C PHE A 99 10.33 -4.11 -4.53
N ARG A 100 11.54 -4.09 -3.98
CA ARG A 100 11.99 -5.02 -2.94
C ARG A 100 11.90 -4.36 -1.58
N ILE A 101 11.30 -5.05 -0.63
CA ILE A 101 11.20 -4.65 0.77
C ILE A 101 11.80 -5.77 1.61
N ASN A 102 12.76 -5.41 2.47
CA ASN A 102 13.35 -6.30 3.45
C ASN A 102 12.95 -5.85 4.85
N THR A 103 12.42 -6.76 5.66
CA THR A 103 11.98 -6.46 7.01
C THR A 103 13.05 -6.78 8.05
N ASN A 104 13.05 -6.08 9.18
CA ASN A 104 14.08 -6.22 10.22
C ASN A 104 13.76 -7.37 11.18
N SER A 105 12.51 -7.50 11.63
CA SER A 105 12.15 -8.41 12.72
C SER A 105 12.22 -9.87 12.29
N THR A 106 11.83 -10.14 11.04
CA THR A 106 11.77 -11.50 10.49
C THR A 106 12.77 -11.75 9.36
N ASN A 107 13.51 -10.73 8.91
CA ASN A 107 14.35 -10.79 7.71
C ASN A 107 13.56 -11.34 6.49
N SER A 108 12.29 -10.95 6.41
CA SER A 108 11.39 -11.34 5.33
C SER A 108 11.67 -10.51 4.09
N LEU A 109 11.52 -11.12 2.91
CA LEU A 109 11.70 -10.46 1.63
C LEU A 109 10.38 -10.44 0.86
N ILE A 110 9.96 -9.24 0.47
CA ILE A 110 8.76 -8.98 -0.33
C ILE A 110 9.20 -8.29 -1.61
N ASP A 111 9.01 -8.95 -2.74
CA ASP A 111 9.29 -8.43 -4.07
C ASP A 111 7.99 -8.25 -4.85
N VAL A 112 7.70 -6.99 -5.23
CA VAL A 112 6.57 -6.65 -6.09
C VAL A 112 7.09 -6.31 -7.49
N PHE A 113 6.65 -7.06 -8.50
CA PHE A 113 7.04 -6.83 -9.89
C PHE A 113 5.94 -6.04 -10.59
N ALA A 114 6.13 -4.73 -10.69
CA ALA A 114 5.14 -3.79 -11.20
C ALA A 114 5.78 -2.74 -12.11
N LYS A 115 4.98 -2.06 -12.92
CA LYS A 115 5.49 -0.98 -13.77
C LYS A 115 5.70 0.31 -12.97
N ASN A 116 4.78 0.60 -12.05
CA ASN A 116 4.75 1.84 -11.29
C ASN A 116 4.06 1.66 -9.94
N TYR A 117 4.09 2.73 -9.14
CA TYR A 117 3.43 2.82 -7.85
C TYR A 117 2.88 4.24 -7.64
N ARG A 118 1.98 4.38 -6.68
CA ARG A 118 1.50 5.67 -6.16
C ARG A 118 1.38 5.63 -4.65
N ILE A 119 1.53 6.79 -4.03
CA ILE A 119 1.45 6.94 -2.57
C ILE A 119 0.20 7.76 -2.25
N THR A 120 -0.56 7.29 -1.27
CA THR A 120 -1.70 8.01 -0.70
C THR A 120 -1.51 8.12 0.80
N ASP A 121 -1.36 9.35 1.29
CA ASP A 121 -1.24 9.63 2.72
C ASP A 121 -2.62 9.61 3.37
N HIS A 122 -2.70 9.05 4.57
CA HIS A 122 -3.92 8.98 5.37
C HIS A 122 -3.86 9.98 6.51
N CYS A 123 -4.96 10.69 6.73
CA CYS A 123 -5.15 11.49 7.93
C CYS A 123 -5.57 10.56 9.08
N ALA A 124 -5.20 10.88 10.32
CA ALA A 124 -5.55 10.09 11.52
C ALA A 124 -7.05 9.72 11.64
N LYS A 125 -7.94 10.46 10.97
CA LYS A 125 -9.39 10.22 10.94
C LYS A 125 -9.83 9.14 9.96
N ASP A 126 -9.00 8.82 8.97
CA ASP A 126 -9.29 7.83 7.92
C ASP A 126 -9.03 6.40 8.42
N ILE A 127 -8.06 6.23 9.32
CA ILE A 127 -7.68 4.94 9.93
C ILE A 127 -8.73 4.44 10.93
N ALA A 128 -9.43 5.35 11.64
CA ALA A 128 -10.51 5.01 12.58
C ALA A 128 -11.73 4.34 11.92
N ARG A 129 -11.72 4.18 10.58
CA ARG A 129 -12.74 3.50 9.78
C ARG A 129 -12.30 2.17 9.21
N ILE A 130 -11.14 1.66 9.59
CA ILE A 130 -10.77 0.26 9.33
C ILE A 130 -11.19 -0.52 10.58
N PRO A 131 -12.46 -0.97 10.72
CA PRO A 131 -12.75 -2.00 11.71
C PRO A 131 -12.02 -3.26 11.26
N ASP A 132 -11.52 -4.02 12.23
CA ASP A 132 -10.94 -5.35 12.01
C ASP A 132 -11.78 -6.14 11.00
N GLY A 133 -11.31 -6.22 9.76
CA GLY A 133 -11.87 -7.09 8.72
C GLY A 133 -12.94 -6.55 7.75
N ILE A 134 -12.92 -5.28 7.31
CA ILE A 134 -13.76 -4.88 6.15
C ILE A 134 -12.95 -4.25 5.01
N VAL A 135 -12.91 -4.98 3.88
CA VAL A 135 -12.50 -4.49 2.55
C VAL A 135 -13.52 -3.44 2.08
N VAL A 136 -13.13 -2.15 2.09
CA VAL A 136 -14.00 -1.09 1.58
C VAL A 136 -13.80 -0.95 0.08
N SER A 137 -14.60 -1.72 -0.67
CA SER A 137 -14.88 -1.37 -2.05
C SER A 137 -15.57 -0.01 -2.11
N LYS A 138 -14.86 0.97 -2.68
CA LYS A 138 -15.43 2.07 -3.49
C LYS A 138 -16.35 3.06 -2.74
N ILE A 139 -15.78 4.00 -1.99
CA ILE A 139 -16.50 5.23 -1.65
C ILE A 139 -16.33 6.21 -2.81
N ARG A 140 -17.25 6.12 -3.78
CA ARG A 140 -17.56 7.23 -4.70
C ARG A 140 -18.21 8.34 -3.88
N GLU A 141 -17.62 9.53 -3.94
CA GLU A 141 -18.25 10.76 -3.48
C GLU A 141 -19.67 10.89 -4.09
N SER A 142 -20.69 10.95 -3.25
CA SER A 142 -21.97 11.52 -3.65
C SER A 142 -22.51 12.42 -2.55
N ALA A 143 -23.21 13.46 -2.99
CA ALA A 143 -23.61 14.67 -2.29
C ALA A 143 -24.43 14.49 -0.99
N LEU A 144 -24.65 13.26 -0.52
CA LEU A 144 -25.39 12.93 0.71
C LEU A 144 -24.63 13.31 1.99
N TRP A 145 -23.28 13.38 1.95
CA TRP A 145 -22.50 13.74 3.13
C TRP A 145 -22.68 15.21 3.55
N LYS A 146 -22.86 16.12 2.58
CA LYS A 146 -23.11 17.54 2.88
C LYS A 146 -24.46 17.74 3.60
N PHE A 147 -25.41 16.82 3.45
CA PHE A 147 -26.70 16.88 4.14
C PHE A 147 -26.61 16.37 5.59
N LEU A 148 -25.87 15.28 5.82
CA LEU A 148 -25.67 14.69 7.15
C LEU A 148 -24.86 15.60 8.09
N VAL A 149 -23.81 16.28 7.60
CA VAL A 149 -23.03 17.21 8.43
C VAL A 149 -23.82 18.48 8.76
N LYS A 150 -24.77 18.90 7.92
CA LYS A 150 -25.63 20.06 8.19
C LYS A 150 -26.69 19.76 9.26
N SER A 151 -27.22 18.54 9.30
CA SER A 151 -28.23 18.12 10.28
C SER A 151 -27.66 17.87 11.69
N LEU A 152 -26.37 17.55 11.81
CA LEU A 152 -25.71 17.32 13.11
C LEU A 152 -25.23 18.61 13.79
N LYS A 153 -25.07 19.71 13.06
CA LYS A 153 -24.75 21.03 13.64
C LYS A 153 -25.97 21.76 14.23
N SER A 154 -27.19 21.30 13.98
CA SER A 154 -28.41 21.87 14.58
C SER A 154 -28.81 21.23 15.92
N PHE A 155 -28.05 20.26 16.44
CA PHE A 155 -28.40 19.51 17.66
C PHE A 155 -27.43 19.68 18.84
N LEU A 156 -26.43 20.55 18.71
CA LEU A 156 -25.51 20.92 19.79
C LEU A 156 -25.53 22.43 19.99
N MET A 157 -26.56 22.93 20.69
CA MET A 157 -26.45 24.20 21.38
C MET A 157 -25.67 24.00 22.68
N PRO A 158 -24.73 24.89 23.04
CA PRO A 158 -24.07 24.86 24.33
C PRO A 158 -25.02 25.41 25.40
N MET A 159 -25.36 24.61 26.41
CA MET A 159 -25.83 25.17 27.68
C MET A 159 -24.62 25.70 28.44
N THR A 160 -24.42 27.01 28.35
CA THR A 160 -23.58 27.78 29.28
C THR A 160 -24.44 28.28 30.44
N CYS A 161 -23.90 28.12 31.65
CA CYS A 161 -24.47 28.42 32.97
C CYS A 161 -25.02 29.85 33.14
N PHE A 162 -26.09 29.99 33.94
CA PHE A 162 -26.14 30.71 35.24
C PHE A 162 -27.39 30.28 36.02
#